data_AF-F3AFZ4-F1
#
_entry.id   AF-F3AFZ4-F1
#
_cell.length_a   1.000
_cell.length_b   1.000
_cell.length_c   1.000
_cell.angle_alpha   90.00
_cell.angle_beta   90.00
_cell.angle_gamma   90.00
#
_symmetry.space_group_name_H-M   'P 1'
#
loop_
_entity.id
_entity.type
_entity.pdbx_description
1 polymer ?
#
loop_
_entity_poly.entity_id
_entity_poly.type
_entity_poly.pdbx_seq_one_letter_code
_entity_poly.pdbx_strand_id
1 'polypeptide(L)'
;MHFYITGDTHRDFDRIEEFCVENGTTVDDVMIILGDAGINYYCGGSDRDVKAYLSRLNITLFCVHGNHEERPWLAADYDELVWNEGIVYVEDSIPIFCLQEMARFIISTEKK
;
A
#
# COMPACT_ATOMS: atom_id res chain seq x y z
N MET A 1 4.90 5.89 -14.30
CA MET A 1 5.14 4.74 -13.40
C MET A 1 6.58 4.77 -12.91
N HIS A 2 6.76 5.38 -11.75
CA HIS A 2 7.95 5.34 -10.92
C HIS A 2 7.68 4.50 -9.68
N PHE A 3 8.74 3.95 -9.08
CA PHE A 3 8.68 3.22 -7.83
C PHE A 3 9.49 3.95 -6.77
N TYR A 4 8.87 4.17 -5.62
CA TYR A 4 9.46 4.77 -4.43
C TYR A 4 9.41 3.77 -3.29
N ILE A 5 10.34 3.89 -2.35
CA ILE A 5 10.42 2.98 -1.20
C ILE A 5 10.53 3.83 0.06
N THR A 6 9.76 3.46 1.07
CA THR A 6 9.83 4.03 2.41
C THR A 6 9.78 2.94 3.48
N GLY A 7 10.17 3.30 4.70
CA GLY A 7 10.08 2.43 5.87
C GLY A 7 8.68 2.40 6.47
N ASP A 8 8.60 1.89 7.68
CA ASP A 8 7.39 1.87 8.50
C ASP A 8 6.77 3.26 8.69
N THR A 9 5.44 3.34 8.62
CA THR A 9 4.70 4.60 8.78
C THR A 9 3.99 4.71 10.12
N HIS A 10 3.61 3.58 10.75
CA HIS A 10 2.85 3.58 12.00
C HIS A 10 1.61 4.50 11.94
N ARG A 11 0.91 4.52 10.80
CA ARG A 11 -0.21 5.41 10.44
C ARG A 11 0.12 6.89 10.20
N ASP A 12 1.38 7.30 10.30
CA ASP A 12 1.79 8.65 9.94
C ASP A 12 2.08 8.71 8.43
N PHE A 13 1.13 9.27 7.70
CA PHE A 13 1.17 9.37 6.24
C PHE A 13 1.40 10.80 5.73
N ASP A 14 1.55 11.78 6.62
CA ASP A 14 1.73 13.19 6.26
C ASP A 14 2.97 13.35 5.36
N ARG A 15 4.04 12.62 5.68
CA ARG A 15 5.27 12.59 4.86
C ARG A 15 5.06 12.06 3.44
N ILE A 16 4.09 11.17 3.25
CA ILE A 16 3.79 10.60 1.92
C ILE A 16 2.95 11.59 1.13
N GLU A 17 1.99 12.27 1.78
CA GLU A 17 1.21 13.34 1.14
C GLU A 17 2.12 14.49 0.70
N GLU A 18 3.00 14.97 1.57
CA GLU A 18 4.02 15.98 1.23
C GLU A 18 4.88 15.52 0.06
N PHE A 19 5.36 14.28 0.09
CA PHE A 19 6.14 13.70 -1.01
C PHE A 19 5.37 13.72 -2.34
N CYS A 20 4.08 13.37 -2.33
CA CYS A 20 3.24 13.38 -3.53
C CYS A 20 3.14 14.78 -4.14
N VAL A 21 2.97 15.81 -3.29
CA VAL A 21 2.87 17.21 -3.72
C VAL A 21 4.20 17.71 -4.28
N GLU A 22 5.30 17.46 -3.58
CA GLU A 22 6.63 17.93 -3.97
C GLU A 22 7.13 17.30 -5.27
N ASN A 23 6.78 16.03 -5.51
CA ASN A 23 7.25 15.27 -6.67
C ASN A 23 6.21 15.19 -7.80
N GLY A 24 5.02 15.76 -7.61
CA GLY A 24 3.94 15.73 -8.60
C GLY A 24 3.56 14.31 -9.01
N THR A 25 3.46 13.40 -8.04
CA THR A 25 3.17 11.98 -8.30
C THR A 25 1.75 11.80 -8.86
N THR A 26 1.53 10.64 -9.45
CA THR A 26 0.23 10.21 -9.95
C THR A 26 -0.14 8.84 -9.42
N VAL A 27 -1.40 8.44 -9.56
CA VAL A 27 -1.84 7.07 -9.24
C VAL A 27 -1.12 5.97 -10.02
N ASP A 28 -0.46 6.31 -11.14
CA ASP A 28 0.39 5.39 -11.90
C ASP A 28 1.76 5.15 -11.24
N ASP A 29 2.15 5.97 -10.25
CA ASP A 29 3.37 5.80 -9.47
C ASP A 29 3.07 4.99 -8.20
N VAL A 30 4.08 4.25 -7.71
CA VAL A 30 3.91 3.31 -6.61
C VAL A 30 4.86 3.64 -5.46
N MET A 31 4.31 3.82 -4.26
CA MET A 31 5.07 3.89 -3.01
C MET A 31 5.04 2.53 -2.30
N ILE A 32 6.22 1.96 -2.09
CA ILE A 32 6.40 0.68 -1.40
C ILE A 32 6.70 0.97 0.07
N ILE A 33 5.83 0.49 0.98
CA ILE A 33 6.01 0.58 2.43
C ILE A 33 6.52 -0.78 2.94
N LEU A 34 7.72 -0.80 3.53
CA LEU A 34 8.41 -2.03 3.94
C LEU A 34 8.00 -2.56 5.33
N GLY A 35 6.70 -2.63 5.63
CA GLY A 35 6.18 -3.10 6.92
C GLY A 35 5.52 -2.00 7.75
N ASP A 36 4.72 -2.41 8.73
CA ASP A 36 4.14 -1.57 9.79
C ASP A 36 3.54 -0.25 9.25
N ALA A 37 2.78 -0.35 8.15
CA ALA A 37 2.04 0.79 7.63
C ALA A 37 0.91 1.22 8.60
N GLY A 38 0.42 0.27 9.38
CA GLY A 38 -0.59 0.46 10.40
C GLY A 38 -2.01 0.58 9.86
N ILE A 39 -2.24 0.30 8.57
CA ILE A 39 -3.55 0.49 7.90
C ILE A 39 -4.62 -0.43 8.49
N ASN A 40 -4.28 -1.69 8.77
CA ASN A 40 -5.20 -2.71 9.28
C ASN A 40 -4.97 -3.06 10.76
N TYR A 41 -4.43 -2.13 11.57
CA TYR A 41 -4.03 -2.46 12.94
C TYR A 41 -5.19 -2.65 13.93
N TYR A 42 -6.30 -1.91 13.81
CA TYR A 42 -7.40 -1.98 14.79
C TYR A 42 -8.62 -2.78 14.31
N CYS A 43 -8.70 -3.10 13.01
CA CYS A 43 -9.82 -3.81 12.39
C CYS A 43 -11.19 -3.17 12.70
N GLY A 44 -11.22 -1.84 12.75
CA GLY A 44 -12.38 -1.06 13.18
C GLY A 44 -12.63 0.17 12.32
N GLY A 45 -13.50 1.06 12.79
CA GLY A 45 -13.87 2.29 12.05
C GLY A 45 -12.68 3.22 11.78
N SER A 46 -11.71 3.30 12.69
CA SER A 46 -10.50 4.11 12.53
C SER A 46 -9.65 3.69 11.33
N ASP A 47 -9.68 2.41 10.95
CA ASP A 47 -8.93 1.89 9.80
C ASP A 47 -9.61 2.33 8.49
N ARG A 48 -10.94 2.41 8.49
CA ARG A 48 -11.71 2.96 7.36
C ARG A 48 -11.42 4.44 7.14
N ASP A 49 -11.24 5.21 8.21
CA ASP A 49 -10.90 6.64 8.09
C ASP A 49 -9.50 6.83 7.49
N VAL A 50 -8.51 6.05 7.94
CA VAL A 50 -7.16 6.03 7.36
C VAL A 50 -7.23 5.65 5.89
N LYS A 51 -7.91 4.56 5.57
CA LYS A 51 -8.14 4.09 4.19
C LYS A 51 -8.79 5.17 3.31
N ALA A 52 -9.83 5.83 3.80
CA ALA A 52 -10.49 6.93 3.08
C ALA A 52 -9.56 8.13 2.86
N TYR A 53 -8.69 8.45 3.81
CA TYR A 53 -7.64 9.46 3.62
C TYR A 53 -6.65 9.03 2.53
N LEU A 54 -6.12 7.81 2.62
CA LEU A 54 -5.14 7.27 1.66
C LEU A 54 -5.69 7.17 0.23
N SER A 55 -6.99 6.94 0.07
CA SER A 55 -7.64 6.91 -1.25
C SER A 55 -7.57 8.23 -2.03
N ARG A 56 -7.25 9.34 -1.34
CA ARG A 56 -7.14 10.68 -1.94
C ARG A 56 -5.73 11.04 -2.37
N LEU A 57 -4.74 10.23 -2.01
CA LEU A 57 -3.35 10.48 -2.39
C LEU A 57 -3.17 10.20 -3.89
N ASN A 58 -2.38 11.06 -4.54
CA ASN A 58 -2.01 10.87 -5.95
C ASN A 58 -0.84 9.90 -6.08
N ILE A 59 -0.96 8.71 -5.48
CA ILE A 59 0.01 7.63 -5.55
C ILE A 59 -0.67 6.30 -5.20
N THR A 60 -0.22 5.22 -5.81
CA THR A 60 -0.61 3.86 -5.42
C THR A 60 0.26 3.40 -4.26
N LEU A 61 -0.34 2.82 -3.21
CA LEU A 61 0.41 2.25 -2.09
C LEU A 61 0.58 0.75 -2.24
N PHE A 62 1.81 0.27 -2.06
CA PHE A 62 2.15 -1.14 -1.99
C PHE A 62 2.76 -1.45 -0.62
N CYS A 63 1.96 -2.03 0.27
CA CYS A 63 2.33 -2.28 1.65
C CYS A 63 2.79 -3.73 1.81
N VAL A 64 4.06 -3.92 2.15
CA VAL A 64 4.56 -5.21 2.63
C VAL A 64 4.12 -5.36 4.09
N HIS A 65 3.58 -6.53 4.42
CA HIS A 65 3.10 -6.81 5.78
C HIS A 65 4.21 -6.74 6.83
N GLY A 66 3.99 -5.94 7.89
CA GLY A 66 4.84 -5.90 9.07
C GLY A 66 4.34 -6.76 10.24
N ASN A 67 5.04 -6.70 11.38
CA ASN A 67 4.69 -7.47 12.58
C ASN A 67 3.67 -6.75 13.49
N HIS A 68 3.34 -5.50 13.22
CA HIS A 68 2.30 -4.73 13.90
C HIS A 68 1.14 -4.39 12.95
N GLU A 69 0.66 -5.37 12.19
CA GLU A 69 -0.50 -5.22 11.31
C GLU A 69 -1.34 -6.50 11.31
N GLU A 70 -2.66 -6.38 11.15
CA GLU A 70 -3.50 -7.55 10.93
C GLU A 70 -3.38 -8.05 9.49
N ARG A 71 -3.64 -9.33 9.30
CA ARG A 71 -3.64 -9.99 7.99
C ARG A 71 -4.83 -9.53 7.14
N PRO A 72 -4.63 -9.12 5.88
CA PRO A 72 -5.71 -8.76 4.96
C PRO A 72 -6.91 -9.71 4.91
N TRP A 73 -6.73 -11.03 4.90
CA TRP A 73 -7.85 -12.00 4.87
C TRP A 73 -8.71 -12.04 6.16
N LEU A 74 -8.24 -11.46 7.26
CA LEU A 74 -9.03 -11.30 8.49
C LEU A 74 -9.88 -10.02 8.45
N ALA A 75 -9.49 -9.04 7.63
CA ALA A 75 -10.34 -7.94 7.24
C ALA A 75 -11.22 -8.42 6.07
N ALA A 76 -12.54 -8.49 6.27
CA ALA A 76 -13.48 -9.21 5.39
C ALA A 76 -13.61 -8.69 3.93
N ASP A 77 -12.79 -7.72 3.51
CA ASP A 77 -13.05 -6.85 2.36
C ASP A 77 -11.89 -6.83 1.33
N TYR A 78 -11.00 -7.84 1.32
CA TYR A 78 -9.88 -7.92 0.37
C TYR A 78 -10.07 -9.02 -0.68
N ASP A 79 -9.85 -8.68 -1.95
CA ASP A 79 -9.79 -9.57 -3.10
C ASP A 79 -8.33 -9.84 -3.52
N GLU A 80 -8.09 -11.03 -4.08
CA GLU A 80 -6.80 -11.38 -4.66
C GLU A 80 -6.67 -10.83 -6.09
N LEU A 81 -5.54 -10.20 -6.39
CA LEU A 81 -5.17 -9.71 -7.71
C LEU A 81 -3.77 -10.17 -8.07
N VAL A 82 -3.55 -10.55 -9.33
CA VAL A 82 -2.19 -10.77 -9.86
C VAL A 82 -1.62 -9.43 -10.33
N TRP A 83 -0.53 -9.00 -9.71
CA TRP A 83 0.18 -7.75 -10.04
C TRP A 83 1.69 -8.00 -10.07
N ASN A 84 2.39 -7.50 -11.09
CA ASN A 84 3.83 -7.80 -11.35
C ASN A 84 4.26 -9.25 -11.04
N GLU A 85 3.54 -10.22 -11.60
CA GLU A 85 3.81 -11.66 -11.47
C GLU A 85 3.65 -12.26 -10.05
N GLY A 86 3.18 -11.47 -9.08
CA GLY A 86 2.84 -11.94 -7.74
C GLY A 86 1.37 -11.72 -7.38
N ILE A 87 0.93 -12.35 -6.29
CA ILE A 87 -0.41 -12.17 -5.73
C ILE A 87 -0.37 -11.03 -4.72
N VAL A 88 -1.29 -10.08 -4.86
CA VAL A 88 -1.53 -8.98 -3.92
C VAL A 88 -2.99 -9.00 -3.47
N TYR A 89 -3.24 -8.47 -2.28
CA TYR A 89 -4.58 -8.28 -1.76
C TYR A 89 -5.00 -6.83 -1.95
N VAL A 90 -6.17 -6.61 -2.54
CA VAL A 90 -6.71 -5.28 -2.88
C VAL A 90 -8.08 -5.14 -2.25
N GLU A 91 -8.36 -3.97 -1.71
CA GLU A 91 -9.71 -3.61 -1.32
C GLU A 91 -10.34 -2.78 -2.44
N ASP A 92 -11.44 -3.27 -3.02
CA ASP A 92 -12.09 -2.76 -4.25
C ASP A 92 -12.35 -1.24 -4.27
N SER A 93 -12.40 -0.60 -3.10
CA SER A 93 -12.68 0.83 -2.99
C SER A 93 -11.44 1.74 -3.04
N ILE A 94 -10.20 1.21 -3.03
CA ILE A 94 -8.98 1.99 -2.75
C ILE A 94 -7.74 1.40 -3.45
N PRO A 95 -6.82 2.22 -4.02
CA PRO A 95 -5.58 1.75 -4.64
C PRO A 95 -4.50 1.39 -3.59
N ILE A 96 -4.83 0.51 -2.64
CA ILE A 96 -3.88 -0.06 -1.67
C ILE A 96 -3.68 -1.54 -2.01
N PHE A 97 -2.45 -1.89 -2.37
CA PHE A 97 -1.97 -3.25 -2.55
C PHE A 97 -1.30 -3.73 -1.25
N CYS A 98 -1.74 -4.86 -0.69
CA CYS A 98 -1.09 -5.49 0.46
C CYS A 98 -0.40 -6.81 0.05
N LEU A 99 0.89 -6.95 0.36
CA LEU A 99 1.68 -8.17 0.15
C LEU A 99 1.87 -8.92 1.48
N GLN A 100 1.60 -10.23 1.48
CA GLN A 100 1.37 -10.97 2.72
C GLN A 100 2.37 -12.08 3.05
N GLU A 101 2.91 -12.74 2.03
CA GLU A 101 4.01 -13.70 2.17
C GLU A 101 5.13 -13.33 1.21
N MET A 102 6.34 -13.87 1.42
CA MET A 102 7.46 -13.67 0.50
C MET A 102 7.17 -14.33 -0.86
N ALA A 103 6.37 -13.67 -1.68
CA ALA A 103 6.35 -13.87 -3.12
C ALA A 103 7.60 -13.19 -3.70
N ARG A 104 8.24 -13.83 -4.67
CA ARG A 104 9.26 -13.14 -5.48
C ARG A 104 8.56 -12.06 -6.29
N PHE A 105 8.56 -10.83 -5.79
CA PHE A 105 8.21 -9.65 -6.56
C PHE A 105 9.44 -9.15 -7.29
N ILE A 106 9.47 -9.29 -8.61
CA ILE A 106 10.53 -8.72 -9.44
C ILE A 106 10.00 -7.40 -9.99
N ILE A 107 10.38 -6.30 -9.34
CA ILE A 107 10.19 -4.97 -9.91
C ILE A 107 11.34 -4.76 -10.89
N SER A 108 11.16 -5.22 -12.12
CA SER A 108 12.12 -5.01 -13.19
C SER A 108 11.87 -3.65 -13.85
N THR A 109 12.88 -2.80 -13.86
CA THR A 109 12.86 -1.53 -14.60
C THR A 109 13.24 -1.71 -16.07
N GLU A 110 13.21 -2.95 -16.59
CA GLU A 110 13.47 -3.21 -18.00
C GLU A 110 12.45 -2.49 -18.87
N LYS A 111 12.92 -1.38 -19.46
CA LYS A 111 12.28 -0.73 -20.59
C LYS A 111 12.18 -1.79 -21.70
N LYS A 112 10.96 -2.15 -22.10
CA LYS A 112 10.72 -2.67 -23.44
C LYS A 112 11.06 -1.59 -24.47
#